data_AF-A0A9D7AIZ1-F1
#
_entry.id   AF-A0A9D7AIZ1-F1
#
_cell.length_a   1.000
_cell.length_b   1.000
_cell.length_c   1.000
_cell.angle_alpha   90.00
_cell.angle_beta   90.00
_cell.angle_gamma   90.00
#
_symmetry.space_group_name_H-M   'P 1'
#
loop_
_entity.id
_entity.type
_entity.pdbx_description
1 polymer ?
#
loop_
_entity_poly.entity_id
_entity_poly.type
_entity_poly.pdbx_seq_one_letter_code
_entity_poly.pdbx_strand_id
1 'polypeptide(L)' 'MKPPQPRRYTLGYVPNGGKTQPSPQLKISGKWLEELGFMPRQSVTIKVDKNKLIIELENQF' A
#
# COMPACT_ATOMS: atom_id res chain seq x y z
N MET A 1 -16.47 12.71 11.98
CA MET A 1 -15.76 11.58 11.34
C MET A 1 -14.60 11.17 12.24
N LYS A 2 -14.37 9.88 12.48
CA LYS A 2 -13.18 9.44 13.23
C LYS A 2 -11.96 9.57 12.33
N PRO A 3 -10.83 10.12 12.80
CA PRO A 3 -9.62 10.16 12.00
C PRO A 3 -9.17 8.72 11.67
N PRO A 4 -8.69 8.47 10.44
CA PRO A 4 -8.20 7.15 10.07
C PRO A 4 -7.02 6.78 10.98
N GLN A 5 -7.13 5.61 11.62
CA GLN A 5 -6.08 5.13 12.52
C GLN A 5 -5.02 4.33 11.74
N PRO A 6 -3.73 4.46 12.11
CA PRO A 6 -2.67 3.70 11.48
C PRO A 6 -2.85 2.20 11.74
N ARG A 7 -2.78 1.39 10.68
CA ARG A 7 -2.85 -0.07 10.75
C ARG A 7 -1.44 -0.66 10.75
N ARG A 8 -1.17 -1.58 11.68
CA ARG A 8 0.13 -2.27 11.78
C ARG A 8 0.04 -3.62 11.08
N TYR A 9 0.97 -3.87 10.17
CA TYR A 9 1.13 -5.16 9.49
C TYR A 9 2.55 -5.66 9.71
N THR A 10 2.70 -6.95 10.00
CA THR A 10 4.01 -7.60 9.98
C THR A 10 4.29 -8.08 8.57
N LEU A 11 5.42 -7.69 8.00
CA LEU A 11 5.86 -8.18 6.70
C LEU A 11 6.27 -9.65 6.84
N GLY A 12 5.36 -10.56 6.52
CA GLY A 12 5.68 -11.97 6.32
C GLY A 12 5.90 -12.22 4.83
N TYR A 13 7.15 -12.25 4.38
CA TYR A 13 7.46 -12.85 3.09
C TYR A 13 8.31 -14.10 3.32
N VAL A 14 7.94 -15.18 2.64
CA VAL A 14 8.85 -16.30 2.42
C VAL A 14 9.75 -15.88 1.26
N PRO A 15 11.09 -15.98 1.35
CA PRO A 15 11.98 -15.83 0.22
C PRO A 15 11.74 -16.95 -0.80
N ASN A 16 10.64 -16.82 -1.52
CA ASN A 16 10.24 -17.44 -2.77
C ASN A 16 10.63 -18.90 -3.07
N GLY A 17 10.77 -19.78 -2.06
CA GLY A 17 10.88 -21.24 -2.24
C GLY A 17 11.85 -21.72 -3.33
N GLY A 18 12.91 -20.95 -3.66
CA GLY A 18 13.88 -21.28 -4.72
C GLY A 18 13.60 -20.76 -6.14
N LYS A 19 12.53 -19.99 -6.40
CA LYS A 19 12.30 -19.35 -7.72
C LYS A 19 13.07 -18.04 -7.83
N THR A 20 13.69 -17.82 -8.99
CA THR A 20 14.50 -16.65 -9.37
C THR A 20 13.69 -15.36 -9.35
N GLN A 21 13.53 -14.80 -8.15
CA GLN A 21 13.26 -13.39 -7.86
C GLN A 21 11.96 -12.77 -8.40
N PRO A 22 10.84 -12.87 -7.68
CA PRO A 22 9.81 -11.85 -7.69
C PRO A 22 10.24 -10.75 -6.73
N SER A 23 10.10 -9.52 -7.20
CA SER A 23 10.27 -8.32 -6.37
C SER A 23 9.41 -8.41 -5.10
N PRO A 24 9.81 -7.77 -3.99
CA PRO A 24 8.97 -7.67 -2.80
C PRO A 24 7.60 -7.08 -3.16
N GLN A 25 6.54 -7.76 -2.74
CA GLN A 25 5.15 -7.34 -2.98
C GLN A 25 4.49 -6.96 -1.66
N LEU A 26 3.80 -5.82 -1.63
CA LEU A 26 2.91 -5.43 -0.55
C LEU A 26 1.47 -5.48 -1.05
N LYS A 27 0.69 -6.45 -0.56
CA LYS A 27 -0.73 -6.54 -0.89
C LYS A 27 -1.55 -5.92 0.24
N ILE A 28 -2.21 -4.81 -0.07
CA ILE A 28 -3.11 -4.10 0.85
C ILE A 28 -4.54 -4.32 0.35
N SER A 29 -5.45 -4.72 1.24
CA SER A 29 -6.84 -5.02 0.87
C SER A 29 -7.80 -4.65 2.00
N GLY A 30 -9.06 -4.37 1.62
CA GLY A 30 -10.18 -4.16 2.54
C GLY A 30 -10.95 -2.88 2.25
N LYS A 31 -12.20 -2.81 2.75
CA LYS A 31 -13.11 -1.67 2.56
C LYS A 31 -12.57 -0.34 3.09
N TRP A 32 -11.62 -0.39 4.01
CA TRP A 32 -10.99 0.82 4.55
C TRP A 32 -10.19 1.63 3.52
N LEU A 33 -9.75 1.00 2.42
CA LEU A 33 -9.13 1.72 1.31
C LEU A 33 -10.15 2.63 0.63
N GLU A 34 -11.37 2.13 0.45
CA GLU A 34 -12.49 2.89 -0.10
C GLU A 34 -12.88 4.05 0.82
N GLU A 35 -12.89 3.81 2.14
CA GLU A 35 -13.14 4.86 3.16
C GLU A 35 -12.07 5.97 3.15
N LEU A 36 -10.86 5.66 2.69
CA LEU A 36 -9.77 6.62 2.47
C LEU A 36 -9.78 7.25 1.08
N GLY A 37 -10.76 6.91 0.24
CA GLY A 37 -10.92 7.44 -1.11
C GLY A 37 -10.16 6.68 -2.20
N PHE A 38 -9.48 5.58 -1.89
CA PHE A 38 -8.81 4.72 -2.88
C PHE A 38 -9.84 3.84 -3.61
N MET A 39 -10.28 4.31 -4.78
CA MET A 39 -11.20 3.63 -5.67
C MET A 39 -10.45 2.88 -6.79
N PRO A 40 -11.07 1.83 -7.37
CA PRO A 40 -10.56 1.23 -8.61
C PRO A 40 -10.40 2.27 -9.73
N ARG A 41 -9.42 2.05 -10.61
CA ARG A 41 -9.11 2.93 -11.76
C ARG A 41 -8.61 4.35 -11.40
N GLN A 42 -8.17 4.57 -10.17
CA GLN A 42 -7.45 5.80 -9.80
C GLN A 42 -5.94 5.61 -9.89
N SER A 43 -5.26 6.68 -10.28
CA SER A 43 -3.81 6.74 -10.17
C SER A 43 -3.38 7.04 -8.73
N VAL A 44 -2.29 6.41 -8.32
CA VAL A 44 -1.66 6.64 -7.03
C VAL A 44 -0.18 6.95 -7.24
N THR A 45 0.36 7.84 -6.42
CA THR A 45 1.80 8.09 -6.36
C THR A 45 2.40 7.31 -5.20
N ILE A 46 3.50 6.61 -5.47
CA ILE A 46 4.31 5.95 -4.44
C ILE A 46 5.55 6.81 -4.20
N LYS A 47 5.66 7.40 -3.01
CA LYS A 47 6.83 8.15 -2.56
C LYS A 47 7.66 7.31 -1.62
N VAL A 48 8.98 7.46 -1.72
CA VAL A 48 9.95 6.84 -0.82
C VAL A 48 10.61 7.94 0.00
N ASP A 49 10.51 7.85 1.32
CA ASP A 49 11.26 8.66 2.28
C ASP A 49 12.06 7.72 3.20
N LYS A 50 13.00 8.24 4.00
CA LYS A 50 13.84 7.45 4.92
C LYS A 50 12.98 6.49 5.74
N ASN A 51 13.02 5.21 5.36
CA ASN A 51 12.33 4.09 5.98
C ASN A 51 10.79 4.12 5.86
N LYS A 52 10.25 4.85 4.88
CA LYS A 52 8.79 4.97 4.65
C LYS A 52 8.44 4.74 3.19
N LEU A 53 7.35 4.01 2.99
CA LEU A 53 6.62 3.96 1.73
C LEU A 53 5.32 4.74 1.94
N ILE A 54 5.13 5.81 1.16
CA ILE A 54 3.95 6.67 1.26
C ILE A 54 3.14 6.47 -0.01
N ILE A 55 1.87 6.05 0.15
CA ILE A 55 0.92 5.87 -0.95
C ILE A 55 -0.06 7.02 -0.89
N GLU A 56 -0.08 7.85 -1.92
CA GLU A 56 -0.98 9.01 -2.02
C GLU A 56 -1.85 8.86 -3.27
N LEU A 57 -3.10 9.31 -3.17
CA LEU A 57 -3.93 9.49 -4.35
C LEU A 57 -3.30 10.58 -5.22
N GLU A 58 -3.22 10.33 -6.52
CA GLU A 58 -2.84 11.38 -7.45
C GLU A 58 -4.04 12.34 -7.53
N ASN A 59 -3.88 13.57 -7.05
CA ASN A 59 -4.93 14.58 -7.19
C ASN A 59 -5.18 14.79 -8.69
N GLN A 60 -6.33 14.33 -9.17
CA GLN A 60 -6.88 14.79 -10.42
C GLN A 60 -7.28 16.25 -10.18
N PHE A 61 -6.56 17.18 -10.82
CA PHE A 61 -6.96 18.58 -10.89
C PHE A 61 -8.40 18.71 -11.40
#